data_AF-A0A7V1SLA0-F1
#
_entry.id   AF-A0A7V1SLA0-F1
#
_cell.length_a   1.000
_cell.length_b   1.000
_cell.length_c   1.000
_cell.angle_alpha   90.00
_cell.angle_beta   90.00
_cell.angle_gamma   90.00
#
_symmetry.space_group_name_H-M   'P 1'
#
loop_
_entity.id
_entity.type
_entity.pdbx_description
1 polymer ?
#
loop_
_entity_poly.entity_id
_entity_poly.type
_entity_poly.pdbx_seq_one_letter_code
_entity_poly.pdbx_strand_id
1 'polypeptide(L)'
;PLPPFTVAVGQGVYPPVEESLRLIRNKVRKMIALDGNAIAESVGNPLSLNMVMLGALIGSGTIPIGAEEMKKILSTSTKKAFLESNLKAFDMGMEKAIEVSSAEKQA
;
A
#
# COMPACT_ATOMS: atom_id res chain seq x y z
N PRO A 1 -9.74 12.82 2.22
CA PRO A 1 -10.01 12.09 3.49
C PRO A 1 -10.69 13.05 4.48
N LEU A 2 -11.63 12.58 5.30
CA LEU A 2 -12.19 13.37 6.40
C LEU A 2 -11.26 13.23 7.61
N PRO A 3 -10.61 14.31 8.08
CA PRO A 3 -9.73 14.22 9.25
C PRO A 3 -10.56 13.95 10.53
N PRO A 4 -9.95 13.39 11.58
CA PRO A 4 -10.58 13.26 12.89
C PRO A 4 -11.14 14.59 13.36
N PHE A 5 -12.26 14.56 14.07
CA PHE A 5 -12.95 15.77 14.54
C PHE A 5 -11.99 16.74 15.24
N THR A 6 -11.12 16.21 16.12
CA THR A 6 -10.12 17.00 16.86
C THR A 6 -9.13 17.70 15.96
N VAL A 7 -8.73 17.10 14.83
CA VAL A 7 -7.87 17.76 13.83
C VAL A 7 -8.68 18.79 13.04
N ALA A 8 -9.92 18.48 12.67
CA ALA A 8 -10.80 19.37 11.92
C ALA A 8 -11.11 20.68 12.67
N VAL A 9 -11.25 20.62 14.00
CA VAL A 9 -11.50 21.80 14.86
C VAL A 9 -10.21 22.45 15.39
N GLY A 10 -9.03 22.05 14.88
CA GLY A 10 -7.74 22.63 15.27
C GLY A 10 -7.26 22.27 16.68
N GLN A 11 -7.88 21.29 17.33
CA GLN A 11 -7.51 20.79 18.68
C GLN A 11 -6.45 19.68 18.64
N GLY A 12 -5.97 19.31 17.46
CA GLY A 12 -4.92 18.32 17.28
C GLY A 12 -4.30 18.38 15.90
N VAL A 13 -3.16 17.72 15.76
CA VAL A 13 -2.45 17.55 14.49
C VAL A 13 -2.10 16.09 14.29
N TYR A 14 -2.08 15.64 13.05
CA TYR A 14 -1.43 14.37 12.75
C TYR A 14 0.07 14.51 13.00
N PRO A 15 0.71 13.55 13.69
CA PRO A 15 2.15 13.54 13.81
C PRO A 15 2.80 13.37 12.43
N PRO A 16 4.08 13.75 12.28
CA PRO A 16 4.85 13.43 11.09
C PRO A 16 4.79 11.93 10.77
N VAL A 17 4.92 11.59 9.48
CA VAL A 17 4.84 10.20 9.01
C VAL A 17 5.93 9.36 9.68
N GLU A 18 7.13 9.90 9.81
CA GLU A 18 8.30 9.25 10.41
C GLU A 18 8.04 8.92 11.89
N GLU A 19 7.40 9.84 12.62
CA GLU A 19 7.03 9.61 14.00
C GLU A 19 5.93 8.54 14.12
N SER A 20 4.93 8.58 13.26
CA SER A 20 3.87 7.57 13.18
C SER A 20 4.45 6.18 12.95
N LEU A 21 5.33 6.05 11.94
CA LEU A 21 5.99 4.80 11.61
C LEU A 21 6.90 4.32 12.75
N ARG A 22 7.64 5.21 13.42
CA ARG A 22 8.44 4.86 14.60
C ARG A 22 7.58 4.26 15.72
N LEU A 23 6.46 4.91 16.05
CA LEU A 23 5.55 4.43 17.10
C LEU A 23 4.93 3.07 16.77
N ILE A 24 4.56 2.84 15.50
CA ILE A 24 4.00 1.56 15.06
C ILE A 24 5.08 0.47 15.07
N ARG A 25 6.30 0.76 14.63
CA ARG A 25 7.41 -0.22 14.53
C ARG A 25 7.71 -0.87 15.87
N ASN A 26 7.60 -0.11 16.96
CA ASN A 26 7.81 -0.61 18.32
C ASN A 26 6.69 -1.52 18.84
N LYS A 27 5.57 -1.65 18.10
CA LYS A 27 4.38 -2.41 18.52
C LYS A 27 4.01 -3.58 17.60
N VAL A 28 4.72 -3.76 16.49
CA VAL A 28 4.42 -4.80 15.50
C VAL A 28 5.65 -5.66 15.22
N ARG A 29 5.42 -6.94 14.93
CA ARG A 29 6.51 -7.89 14.60
C ARG A 29 7.15 -7.60 13.23
N LYS A 30 6.38 -7.08 12.29
CA LYS A 30 6.80 -6.81 10.91
C LYS A 30 6.15 -5.51 10.44
N MET A 31 6.92 -4.65 9.79
CA MET A 31 6.43 -3.40 9.20
C MET A 31 6.85 -3.33 7.75
N ILE A 32 5.90 -3.04 6.85
CA ILE A 32 6.20 -2.71 5.46
C ILE A 32 5.75 -1.26 5.28
N ALA A 33 6.72 -0.38 5.05
CA ALA A 33 6.48 1.03 4.76
C ALA A 33 6.90 1.33 3.32
N LEU A 34 6.02 1.99 2.56
CA LEU A 34 6.25 2.38 1.17
C LEU A 34 5.45 3.64 0.86
N ASP A 35 5.94 4.44 -0.08
CA ASP A 35 5.20 5.59 -0.62
C ASP A 35 4.25 5.12 -1.71
N GLY A 36 3.01 4.82 -1.31
CA GLY A 36 2.00 4.32 -2.23
C GLY A 36 1.51 5.37 -3.22
N ASN A 37 1.54 6.65 -2.84
CA ASN A 37 1.13 7.73 -3.73
C ASN A 37 2.13 7.89 -4.86
N ALA A 38 3.43 7.89 -4.54
CA ALA A 38 4.49 7.94 -5.55
C ALA A 38 4.40 6.78 -6.56
N ILE A 39 4.09 5.57 -6.08
CA ILE A 39 3.88 4.40 -6.96
C ILE A 39 2.65 4.61 -7.85
N ALA A 40 1.50 5.00 -7.27
CA ALA A 40 0.26 5.23 -8.02
C ALA A 40 0.42 6.34 -9.09
N GLU A 41 1.16 7.40 -8.76
CA GLU A 41 1.51 8.47 -9.70
C GLU A 41 2.40 7.95 -10.85
N SER A 42 3.40 7.11 -10.54
CA SER A 42 4.31 6.55 -11.55
C SER A 42 3.64 5.64 -12.58
N VAL A 43 2.47 5.06 -12.25
CA VAL A 43 1.66 4.28 -13.20
C VAL A 43 0.64 5.11 -13.98
N GLY A 44 0.67 6.44 -13.81
CA GLY A 44 -0.21 7.37 -14.53
C GLY A 44 -1.66 7.39 -14.01
N ASN A 45 -1.92 6.82 -12.84
CA ASN A 45 -3.24 6.82 -12.22
C ASN A 45 -3.15 6.97 -10.70
N PRO A 46 -3.17 8.20 -10.16
CA PRO A 46 -3.12 8.44 -8.71
C PRO A 46 -4.26 7.77 -7.94
N LEU A 47 -5.38 7.47 -8.59
CA LEU A 47 -6.51 6.77 -7.97
C LEU A 47 -6.24 5.27 -7.76
N SER A 48 -5.13 4.74 -8.27
CA SER A 48 -4.72 3.34 -8.13
C SER A 48 -3.99 3.01 -6.82
N LEU A 49 -3.92 3.94 -5.86
CA LEU A 49 -3.30 3.73 -4.54
C LEU A 49 -3.82 2.45 -3.85
N ASN A 50 -5.12 2.19 -3.93
CA ASN A 50 -5.72 0.99 -3.36
C ASN A 50 -5.15 -0.31 -3.97
N MET A 51 -4.81 -0.31 -5.26
CA MET A 51 -4.18 -1.43 -5.94
C MET A 51 -2.75 -1.63 -5.47
N VAL A 52 -1.99 -0.54 -5.27
CA VAL A 52 -0.67 -0.59 -4.66
C VAL A 52 -0.74 -1.25 -3.27
N MET A 53 -1.73 -0.87 -2.46
CA MET A 53 -1.93 -1.46 -1.12
C MET A 53 -2.28 -2.95 -1.18
N LEU A 54 -3.15 -3.37 -2.11
CA LEU A 54 -3.48 -4.78 -2.32
C LEU A 54 -2.26 -5.59 -2.77
N GLY A 55 -1.49 -5.03 -3.71
CA GLY A 55 -0.22 -5.61 -4.15
C GLY A 55 0.72 -5.82 -2.97
N ALA A 56 0.91 -4.77 -2.17
CA ALA A 56 1.77 -4.82 -0.99
C ALA A 56 1.30 -5.85 0.04
N LEU A 57 -0.02 -6.01 0.22
CA LEU A 57 -0.58 -7.05 1.08
C LEU A 57 -0.26 -8.45 0.56
N ILE A 58 -0.40 -8.72 -0.74
CA ILE A 58 -0.01 -10.01 -1.33
C ILE A 58 1.50 -10.24 -1.21
N GLY A 59 2.31 -9.24 -1.55
CA GLY A 59 3.78 -9.29 -1.44
C GLY A 59 4.29 -9.44 0.00
N SER A 60 3.47 -9.07 1.00
CA SER A 60 3.81 -9.27 2.41
C SER A 60 3.92 -10.74 2.79
N GLY A 61 3.26 -11.64 2.05
CA GLY A 61 3.17 -13.08 2.33
C GLY A 61 2.40 -13.45 3.60
N THR A 62 1.57 -12.53 4.12
CA THR A 62 0.88 -12.70 5.42
C THR A 62 -0.50 -13.34 5.30
N ILE A 63 -1.05 -13.46 4.09
CA ILE A 63 -2.37 -14.04 3.84
C ILE A 63 -2.28 -15.21 2.85
N PRO A 64 -3.16 -16.21 2.94
CA PRO A 64 -3.15 -17.38 2.06
C PRO A 64 -3.85 -17.10 0.72
N ILE A 65 -3.47 -16.02 0.03
CA ILE A 65 -4.02 -15.64 -1.28
C ILE A 65 -2.89 -15.46 -2.28
N GLY A 66 -3.02 -16.10 -3.45
CA GLY A 66 -2.04 -16.00 -4.53
C GLY A 66 -2.20 -14.73 -5.36
N ALA A 67 -1.10 -14.23 -5.92
CA ALA A 67 -1.10 -13.07 -6.80
C ALA A 67 -1.98 -13.28 -8.05
N GLU A 68 -1.90 -14.45 -8.67
CA GLU A 68 -2.69 -14.79 -9.86
C GLU A 68 -4.20 -14.78 -9.59
N GLU A 69 -4.62 -15.29 -8.43
CA GLU A 69 -6.03 -15.29 -8.04
C GLU A 69 -6.53 -13.87 -7.81
N MET A 70 -5.74 -13.03 -7.15
CA MET A 70 -6.06 -11.61 -6.99
C MET A 70 -6.17 -10.89 -8.33
N LYS A 71 -5.21 -11.07 -9.25
CA LYS A 71 -5.24 -10.47 -10.60
C LYS A 71 -6.46 -10.89 -11.40
N LYS A 72 -6.90 -12.15 -11.27
CA LYS A 72 -8.11 -12.64 -11.91
C LYS A 72 -9.36 -11.90 -11.41
N ILE A 73 -9.47 -11.68 -10.10
CA ILE A 73 -10.59 -10.93 -9.50
C ILE A 73 -10.52 -9.43 -9.86
N LEU A 74 -9.33 -8.83 -9.89
CA LEU A 74 -9.16 -7.45 -10.32
C LEU A 74 -9.61 -7.27 -11.78
N SER A 75 -9.35 -8.26 -12.64
CA SER A 75 -9.77 -8.25 -14.04
C SER A 75 -11.28 -8.35 -14.26
N THR A 76 -12.04 -8.93 -13.32
CA THR A 76 -13.50 -9.02 -13.41
C THR A 76 -14.23 -7.85 -12.75
N SER A 77 -13.62 -7.22 -11.75
CA SER A 77 -14.22 -6.13 -10.97
C SER A 77 -13.80 -4.73 -11.44
N THR A 78 -12.71 -4.60 -12.18
CA THR A 78 -12.20 -3.32 -12.69
C THR A 78 -12.78 -2.99 -14.06
N LYS A 79 -13.16 -1.72 -14.26
CA LYS A 79 -13.54 -1.21 -15.59
C LYS A 79 -12.36 -1.33 -16.57
N LYS A 80 -12.61 -1.79 -17.80
CA LYS A 80 -11.57 -2.00 -18.83
C LYS A 80 -10.59 -0.83 -18.98
N ALA A 81 -11.09 0.41 -18.91
CA ALA A 81 -10.29 1.63 -19.05
C ALA A 81 -9.21 1.82 -17.96
N PHE A 82 -9.33 1.16 -16.81
CA PHE A 82 -8.40 1.28 -15.68
C PHE A 82 -7.69 -0.04 -15.35
N LEU A 83 -7.97 -1.10 -16.09
CA LEU A 83 -7.47 -2.43 -15.75
C LEU A 83 -5.94 -2.50 -15.80
N GLU A 84 -5.35 -1.98 -16.87
CA GLU A 84 -3.89 -2.00 -17.05
C GLU A 84 -3.16 -1.22 -15.96
N SER A 85 -3.58 0.01 -15.67
CA SER A 85 -2.96 0.82 -14.61
C SER A 85 -3.17 0.23 -13.22
N ASN A 86 -4.33 -0.38 -12.96
CA ASN A 86 -4.59 -1.07 -11.70
C ASN A 86 -3.73 -2.32 -11.52
N LEU A 87 -3.57 -3.14 -12.57
CA LEU A 87 -2.70 -4.32 -12.51
C LEU A 87 -1.24 -3.92 -12.33
N LYS A 88 -0.78 -2.87 -13.02
CA LYS A 88 0.58 -2.35 -12.86
C LYS A 88 0.82 -1.80 -11.45
N ALA A 89 -0.13 -1.04 -10.90
CA ALA A 89 -0.07 -0.56 -9.52
C ALA A 89 0.01 -1.72 -8.51
N PHE A 90 -0.80 -2.75 -8.73
CA PHE A 90 -0.77 -3.98 -7.92
C PHE A 90 0.61 -4.65 -7.98
N ASP A 91 1.16 -4.85 -9.18
CA ASP A 91 2.47 -5.50 -9.34
C ASP A 91 3.59 -4.70 -8.67
N MET A 92 3.64 -3.39 -8.89
CA MET A 92 4.65 -2.52 -8.25
C MET A 92 4.52 -2.49 -6.72
N GLY A 93 3.28 -2.48 -6.19
CA GLY A 93 3.05 -2.57 -4.76
C GLY A 93 3.54 -3.89 -4.16
N MET A 94 3.31 -5.00 -4.87
CA MET A 94 3.77 -6.34 -4.48
C MET A 94 5.29 -6.44 -4.49
N GLU A 95 5.93 -6.03 -5.57
CA GLU A 95 7.39 -6.01 -5.71
C GLU A 95 8.04 -5.18 -4.60
N LYS A 96 7.51 -3.98 -4.33
CA LYS A 96 8.07 -3.10 -3.29
C LYS A 96 7.93 -3.70 -1.89
N ALA A 97 6.82 -4.38 -1.60
CA ALA A 97 6.65 -5.06 -0.33
C ALA A 97 7.62 -6.24 -0.14
N ILE A 98 7.92 -6.98 -1.22
CA ILE A 98 8.91 -8.06 -1.23
C ILE A 98 10.31 -7.49 -0.98
N GLU A 99 10.68 -6.40 -1.66
CA GLU A 99 11.96 -5.70 -1.51
C GLU A 99 12.18 -5.20 -0.07
N VAL A 100 11.18 -4.51 0.51
CA VAL A 100 11.27 -4.02 1.89
C VAL A 100 11.35 -5.18 2.89
N SER A 101 10.58 -6.24 2.66
CA SER A 101 10.59 -7.43 3.54
C SER A 101 11.90 -8.23 3.50
N SER A 102 12.67 -8.16 2.41
CA SER A 102 13.95 -8.85 2.30
C SER A 102 15.09 -8.03 2.93
N ALA A 103 15.03 -6.69 2.84
CA ALA A 103 15.97 -5.79 3.48
C ALA A 103 15.92 -5.88 5.03
N GLU A 104 14.72 -5.98 5.63
CA GLU A 104 14.57 -6.14 7.09
C GLU A 104 15.07 -7.48 7.64
N LYS A 105 15.23 -8.52 6.81
CA LYS A 105 15.78 -9.82 7.24
C LYS A 105 17.31 -9.85 7.26
N GLN A 106 17.97 -8.86 6.66
CA GLN A 106 19.43 -8.77 6.54
C GLN A 106 20.04 -7.77 7.53
N ALA A 107 19.21 -7.00 8.25
CA ALA A 107 19.58 -6.06 9.31
C ALA A 107 19.28 -6.66 10.69
#